data_AF-A0AAJ1IDA0-F1
#
_entry.id   AF-A0AAJ1IDA0-F1
#
_cell.length_a   1.000
_cell.length_b   1.000
_cell.length_c   1.000
_cell.angle_alpha   90.00
_cell.angle_beta   90.00
_cell.angle_gamma   90.00
#
_symmetry.space_group_name_H-M   'P 1'
#
loop_
_entity.id
_entity.type
_entity.pdbx_description
1 polymer ?
#
loop_
_entity_poly.entity_id
_entity_poly.type
_entity_poly.pdbx_seq_one_letter_code
_entity_poly.pdbx_strand_id
1 'polypeptide(L)'
;MQHNLLILISLLIILSNLFLLGSSRTRAMLRGIAAQGVLLSILPFLFPMHKSGLVSIIVPAVLSITIKAILIPYFLHRVIQRVNTENALNPYIGYPVSVIIGLLISYGSFLFIEKLPFSYLSISPFTTSAAFASILIGMLIISTRRNVIAQIIGYLVFENAGFILGISISSTMPLFIEIGIMLDLLAGIFIMVVAVSRIHILFDSVGTQKLERLNK
;
A
#
# COMPACT_ATOMS: atom_id res chain seq x y z
N MET A 1 12.88 -19.32 14.80
CA MET A 1 11.43 -19.09 14.63
C MET A 1 11.11 -17.72 14.00
N GLN A 2 11.68 -16.61 14.47
CA GLN A 2 11.43 -15.26 13.92
C GLN A 2 11.75 -15.13 12.41
N HIS A 3 12.84 -15.73 11.93
CA HIS A 3 13.23 -15.69 10.52
C HIS A 3 12.17 -16.34 9.58
N ASN A 4 11.61 -17.49 9.96
CA ASN A 4 10.58 -18.17 9.17
C ASN A 4 9.29 -17.35 9.09
N LEU A 5 8.95 -16.62 10.16
CA LEU A 5 7.77 -15.77 10.20
C LEU A 5 7.91 -14.55 9.28
N LEU A 6 9.11 -13.94 9.20
CA LEU A 6 9.40 -12.85 8.27
C LEU A 6 9.26 -13.30 6.81
N ILE A 7 9.78 -14.48 6.47
CA ILE A 7 9.63 -15.07 5.13
C ILE A 7 8.16 -15.32 4.82
N LEU A 8 7.41 -15.90 5.75
CA LEU A 8 5.98 -16.17 5.58
C LEU A 8 5.19 -14.87 5.33
N ILE A 9 5.41 -13.83 6.14
CA ILE A 9 4.73 -12.55 5.97
C ILE A 9 5.11 -11.90 4.63
N SER A 10 6.39 -11.93 4.27
CA SER A 10 6.87 -11.40 2.98
C SER A 10 6.23 -12.12 1.79
N LEU A 11 6.07 -13.44 1.89
CA LEU A 11 5.41 -14.24 0.87
C LEU A 11 3.91 -13.91 0.78
N LEU A 12 3.22 -13.76 1.91
CA LEU A 12 1.82 -13.31 1.94
C LEU A 12 1.64 -11.91 1.34
N ILE A 13 2.62 -11.01 1.53
CA ILE A 13 2.62 -9.67 0.94
C ILE A 13 2.74 -9.74 -0.58
N ILE A 14 3.66 -10.56 -1.11
CA ILE A 14 3.79 -10.77 -2.56
C ILE A 14 2.49 -11.36 -3.13
N LEU A 15 1.92 -12.39 -2.49
CA LEU A 15 0.67 -13.00 -2.93
C LEU A 15 -0.49 -12.00 -2.92
N SER A 16 -0.57 -11.16 -1.89
CA SER A 16 -1.53 -10.05 -1.83
C SER A 16 -1.35 -9.08 -3.01
N ASN A 17 -0.12 -8.70 -3.33
CA ASN A 17 0.17 -7.79 -4.45
C ASN A 17 -0.24 -8.39 -5.81
N LEU A 18 0.04 -9.67 -6.03
CA LEU A 18 -0.40 -10.39 -7.24
C LEU A 18 -1.92 -10.49 -7.30
N PHE A 19 -2.60 -10.73 -6.17
CA PHE A 19 -4.05 -10.70 -6.09
C PHE A 19 -4.63 -9.32 -6.45
N LEU A 20 -3.98 -8.22 -6.03
CA LEU A 20 -4.39 -6.85 -6.39
C LEU A 20 -4.19 -6.55 -7.89
N LEU A 21 -3.14 -7.10 -8.52
CA LEU A 21 -2.93 -7.02 -9.97
C LEU A 21 -3.97 -7.84 -10.76
N GLY A 22 -4.43 -8.97 -10.22
CA GLY A 22 -5.47 -9.79 -10.84
C GLY A 22 -6.90 -9.29 -10.61
N SER A 23 -7.12 -8.44 -9.60
CA SER A 23 -8.46 -8.02 -9.20
C SER A 23 -9.01 -6.87 -10.05
N SER A 24 -10.17 -7.11 -10.68
CA SER A 24 -10.95 -6.09 -11.41
C SER A 24 -11.92 -5.31 -10.53
N ARG A 25 -12.26 -5.84 -9.36
CA ARG A 25 -13.23 -5.26 -8.44
C ARG A 25 -12.53 -4.39 -7.39
N THR A 26 -12.82 -3.09 -7.36
CA THR A 26 -12.27 -2.14 -6.38
C THR A 26 -12.55 -2.55 -4.93
N ARG A 27 -13.73 -3.12 -4.65
CA ARG A 27 -14.07 -3.66 -3.32
C ARG A 27 -13.17 -4.84 -2.90
N ALA A 28 -12.80 -5.70 -3.85
CA ALA A 28 -11.87 -6.80 -3.57
C ALA A 28 -10.46 -6.27 -3.30
N MET A 29 -10.02 -5.28 -4.09
CA MET A 29 -8.74 -4.61 -3.85
C MET A 29 -8.70 -3.92 -2.48
N LEU A 30 -9.78 -3.26 -2.06
CA LEU A 30 -9.88 -2.63 -0.74
C LEU A 30 -9.75 -3.66 0.40
N ARG A 31 -10.40 -4.82 0.27
CA ARG A 31 -10.29 -5.90 1.28
C ARG A 31 -8.87 -6.47 1.30
N GLY A 32 -8.25 -6.63 0.14
CA GLY A 32 -6.86 -7.08 0.02
C GLY A 32 -5.89 -6.13 0.73
N ILE A 33 -5.98 -4.83 0.47
CA ILE A 33 -5.09 -3.85 1.11
C ILE A 33 -5.35 -3.75 2.62
N ALA A 34 -6.59 -3.86 3.07
CA ALA A 34 -6.91 -3.89 4.50
C ALA A 34 -6.31 -5.12 5.20
N ALA A 35 -6.41 -6.30 4.57
CA ALA A 35 -5.78 -7.52 5.08
C ALA A 35 -4.24 -7.41 5.10
N GLN A 36 -3.65 -6.80 4.05
CA GLN A 36 -2.22 -6.53 4.00
C GLN A 36 -1.76 -5.56 5.11
N GLY A 37 -2.57 -4.54 5.42
CA GLY A 37 -2.31 -3.61 6.53
C GLY A 37 -2.25 -4.31 7.89
N VAL A 38 -3.11 -5.32 8.12
CA VAL A 38 -3.05 -6.16 9.33
C VAL A 38 -1.75 -6.97 9.36
N LEU A 39 -1.33 -7.56 8.25
CA LEU A 39 -0.06 -8.31 8.19
C LEU A 39 1.15 -7.40 8.51
N LEU A 40 1.14 -6.18 7.97
CA LEU A 40 2.22 -5.20 8.17
C LEU A 40 2.30 -4.69 9.61
N SER A 41 1.17 -4.63 10.32
CA SER A 41 1.18 -4.25 11.73
C SER A 41 1.96 -5.18 12.65
N ILE A 42 2.10 -6.44 12.26
CA ILE A 42 2.77 -7.48 13.04
C ILE A 42 4.29 -7.42 12.82
N LEU A 43 4.72 -6.98 11.64
CA LEU A 43 6.13 -6.96 11.22
C LEU A 43 7.07 -6.25 12.22
N PRO A 44 6.77 -5.01 12.70
CA PRO A 44 7.64 -4.29 13.65
C PRO A 44 7.94 -5.06 14.94
N PHE A 45 7.01 -5.88 15.42
CA PHE A 45 7.19 -6.67 16.65
C PHE A 45 8.14 -7.86 16.47
N LEU A 46 8.46 -8.24 15.23
CA LEU A 46 9.32 -9.37 14.92
C LEU A 46 10.80 -8.99 14.75
N PHE A 47 11.11 -7.70 14.73
CA PHE A 47 12.48 -7.22 14.55
C PHE A 47 13.18 -6.96 15.89
N PRO A 48 14.38 -7.51 16.12
CA PRO A 48 15.16 -7.24 17.32
C PRO A 48 15.79 -5.84 17.25
N MET A 49 15.03 -4.82 17.64
CA MET A 49 15.52 -3.46 17.80
C MET A 49 16.30 -3.35 19.12
N HIS A 50 17.60 -3.59 19.05
CA HIS A 50 18.53 -3.36 20.16
C HIS A 50 18.56 -1.86 20.49
N LYS A 51 18.13 -1.48 21.71
CA LYS A 51 18.45 -0.22 22.43
C LYS A 51 17.48 0.98 22.37
N SER A 52 16.20 0.82 22.05
CA SER A 52 15.22 1.90 22.33
C SER A 52 14.11 1.43 23.28
N GLY A 53 13.77 2.23 24.28
CA GLY A 53 12.81 1.87 25.32
C GLY A 53 11.41 1.54 24.77
N LEU A 54 10.63 0.79 25.53
CA LEU A 54 9.28 0.28 25.16
C LEU A 54 8.36 1.35 24.54
N VAL A 55 8.44 2.60 25.00
CA VAL A 55 7.61 3.72 24.52
C VAL A 55 7.94 4.13 23.09
N SER A 56 9.22 4.08 22.68
CA SER A 56 9.65 4.47 21.34
C SER A 56 9.21 3.46 20.26
N ILE A 57 8.79 2.26 20.66
CA ILE A 57 8.40 1.16 19.77
C ILE A 57 6.88 1.06 19.66
N ILE A 58 6.19 1.15 20.80
CA ILE A 58 4.74 0.98 20.87
C ILE A 58 4.04 2.16 20.18
N VAL A 59 4.53 3.39 20.36
CA VAL A 59 3.87 4.58 19.81
C VAL A 59 3.84 4.56 18.27
N PRO A 60 4.95 4.38 17.53
CA PRO A 60 4.91 4.32 16.07
C PRO A 60 4.13 3.12 15.52
N ALA A 61 4.24 1.95 16.16
CA ALA A 61 3.53 0.75 15.73
C ALA A 61 2.00 0.91 15.89
N VAL A 62 1.54 1.42 17.03
CA VAL A 62 0.11 1.69 17.29
C VAL A 62 -0.42 2.80 16.39
N LEU A 63 0.38 3.85 16.14
CA LEU A 63 0.01 4.93 15.23
C LEU A 63 -0.15 4.40 13.80
N SER A 64 0.81 3.60 13.32
CA SER A 64 0.78 3.00 11.99
C SER A 64 -0.40 2.02 11.83
N ILE A 65 -0.69 1.21 12.85
CA ILE A 65 -1.89 0.34 12.89
C ILE A 65 -3.17 1.16 12.75
N THR A 66 -3.31 2.19 13.59
CA THR A 66 -4.53 3.00 13.65
C THR A 66 -4.77 3.70 12.32
N ILE A 67 -3.72 4.27 11.72
CA ILE A 67 -3.81 4.97 10.45
C ILE A 67 -4.03 3.98 9.29
N LYS A 68 -3.22 2.93 9.18
CA LYS A 68 -3.18 2.06 7.97
C LYS A 68 -4.23 0.97 7.94
N ALA A 69 -4.56 0.37 9.09
CA ALA A 69 -5.51 -0.74 9.14
C ALA A 69 -6.96 -0.29 9.38
N ILE A 70 -7.15 0.90 9.96
CA ILE A 70 -8.48 1.39 10.35
C ILE A 70 -8.84 2.66 9.58
N LEU A 71 -8.04 3.72 9.73
CA LEU A 71 -8.39 5.04 9.23
C LEU A 71 -8.43 5.08 7.70
N ILE A 72 -7.36 4.63 7.04
CA ILE A 72 -7.23 4.60 5.58
C ILE A 72 -8.34 3.75 4.93
N PRO A 73 -8.57 2.47 5.34
CA PRO A 73 -9.63 1.66 4.77
C PRO A 73 -11.02 2.25 5.01
N TYR A 74 -11.26 2.85 6.19
CA TYR A 74 -12.52 3.50 6.52
C TYR A 74 -12.80 4.69 5.60
N PHE A 75 -11.83 5.59 5.40
CA PHE A 75 -11.97 6.73 4.50
C PHE A 75 -12.13 6.28 3.05
N LEU A 76 -11.34 5.30 2.58
CA LEU A 76 -11.50 4.74 1.24
C LEU A 76 -12.86 4.11 1.04
N HIS A 77 -13.37 3.38 2.04
CA HIS A 77 -14.69 2.77 1.97
C HIS A 77 -15.80 3.81 1.79
N ARG A 78 -15.73 4.92 2.55
CA ARG A 78 -16.67 6.04 2.38
C ARG A 78 -16.57 6.69 1.01
N VAL A 79 -15.38 6.86 0.46
CA VAL A 79 -15.19 7.39 -0.90
C VAL A 79 -15.79 6.42 -1.94
N ILE A 80 -15.55 5.11 -1.80
CA ILE A 80 -16.08 4.08 -2.70
C ILE A 80 -17.61 4.03 -2.69
N GLN A 81 -18.25 4.18 -1.53
CA GLN A 81 -19.72 4.21 -1.44
C GLN A 81 -20.35 5.45 -2.11
N ARG A 82 -19.60 6.54 -2.25
CA ARG A 82 -20.10 7.83 -2.77
C ARG A 82 -19.71 8.09 -4.22
N VAL A 83 -18.62 7.49 -4.70
CA VAL A 83 -18.23 7.52 -6.10
C VAL A 83 -18.93 6.37 -6.80
N ASN A 84 -19.89 6.69 -7.66
CA ASN A 84 -20.63 5.72 -8.46
C ASN A 84 -19.63 4.84 -9.22
N THR A 85 -19.37 3.64 -8.70
CA THR A 85 -18.20 2.82 -9.05
C THR A 85 -18.43 1.99 -10.31
N GLU A 86 -19.52 2.28 -11.03
CA GLU A 86 -20.04 1.50 -12.15
C GLU A 86 -19.16 1.58 -13.40
N ASN A 87 -18.28 2.58 -13.50
CA ASN A 87 -17.33 2.66 -14.61
C ASN A 87 -16.02 1.96 -14.24
N ALA A 88 -16.03 0.62 -14.29
CA ALA A 88 -14.83 -0.19 -14.38
C ALA A 88 -14.15 0.10 -15.74
N LEU A 89 -13.41 1.21 -15.81
CA LEU A 89 -12.58 1.50 -16.97
C LEU A 89 -11.57 0.38 -17.12
N ASN A 90 -11.56 -0.25 -18.29
CA ASN A 90 -10.56 -1.26 -18.62
C ASN A 90 -9.16 -0.68 -18.38
N PRO A 91 -8.28 -1.40 -17.67
CA PRO A 91 -6.92 -0.96 -17.41
C PRO A 91 -6.14 -0.82 -18.73
N TYR A 92 -5.07 -0.01 -18.74
CA TYR A 92 -4.20 0.10 -19.92
C TYR A 92 -3.55 -1.24 -20.28
N ILE A 93 -3.28 -2.07 -19.27
CA ILE A 93 -2.77 -3.43 -19.40
C ILE A 93 -3.78 -4.39 -18.77
N GLY A 94 -4.18 -5.44 -19.49
CA GLY A 94 -5.14 -6.43 -19.00
C GLY A 94 -4.71 -7.08 -17.68
N TYR A 95 -5.68 -7.53 -16.88
CA TYR A 95 -5.43 -8.15 -15.56
C TYR A 95 -4.48 -9.36 -15.63
N PRO A 96 -4.65 -10.34 -16.55
CA PRO A 96 -3.74 -11.49 -16.61
C PRO A 96 -2.30 -11.09 -16.96
N VAL A 97 -2.14 -10.18 -17.92
CA VAL A 97 -0.83 -9.64 -18.33
C VAL A 97 -0.17 -8.90 -17.17
N SER A 98 -0.94 -8.11 -16.42
CA SER A 98 -0.45 -7.41 -15.23
C SER A 98 0.08 -8.37 -14.17
N VAL A 99 -0.59 -9.52 -13.95
CA VAL A 99 -0.11 -10.55 -13.02
C VAL A 99 1.17 -11.20 -13.51
N ILE A 100 1.28 -11.51 -14.81
CA ILE A 100 2.51 -12.08 -15.40
C ILE A 100 3.68 -11.09 -15.23
N ILE A 101 3.47 -9.81 -15.53
CA ILE A 101 4.47 -8.76 -15.31
C ILE A 101 4.83 -8.69 -13.81
N GLY A 102 3.85 -8.77 -12.92
CA GLY A 102 4.08 -8.81 -11.47
C GLY A 102 4.92 -10.00 -11.01
N LEU A 103 4.73 -11.18 -11.60
CA LEU A 103 5.55 -12.36 -11.35
C LEU A 103 6.99 -12.15 -11.84
N LEU A 104 7.16 -11.61 -13.04
CA LEU A 104 8.49 -11.29 -13.59
C LEU A 104 9.22 -10.23 -12.75
N ILE A 105 8.52 -9.19 -12.31
CA ILE A 105 9.03 -8.17 -11.40
C ILE A 105 9.47 -8.82 -10.08
N SER A 106 8.63 -9.70 -9.52
CA SER A 106 8.94 -10.38 -8.27
C SER A 106 10.22 -11.21 -8.43
N TYR A 107 10.27 -12.08 -9.43
CA TYR A 107 11.44 -12.90 -9.73
C TYR A 107 12.70 -12.07 -9.99
N GLY A 108 12.60 -11.03 -10.84
CA GLY A 108 13.71 -10.14 -11.14
C GLY A 108 14.24 -9.36 -9.93
N SER A 109 13.35 -9.03 -8.98
CA SER A 109 13.74 -8.37 -7.73
C SER A 109 14.61 -9.27 -6.86
N PHE A 110 14.30 -10.56 -6.77
CA PHE A 110 15.16 -11.52 -6.05
C PHE A 110 16.55 -11.61 -6.68
N LEU A 111 16.62 -11.72 -8.02
CA LEU A 111 17.90 -11.76 -8.73
C LEU A 111 18.72 -10.47 -8.58
N PHE A 112 18.05 -9.32 -8.49
CA PHE A 112 18.69 -8.02 -8.35
C PHE A 112 19.28 -7.84 -6.95
N ILE A 113 18.50 -8.15 -5.90
CA ILE A 113 18.96 -8.03 -4.51
C ILE A 113 20.11 -9.01 -4.21
N GLU A 114 20.09 -10.21 -4.77
CA GLU A 114 21.18 -11.19 -4.61
C GLU A 114 22.53 -10.65 -5.11
N LYS A 115 22.52 -9.81 -6.16
CA LYS A 115 23.72 -9.23 -6.76
C LYS A 115 24.21 -7.94 -6.07
N LEU A 116 23.44 -7.38 -5.14
CA LEU A 116 23.83 -6.14 -4.48
C LEU A 116 24.90 -6.42 -3.41
N PRO A 117 25.99 -5.63 -3.38
CA PRO A 117 27.09 -5.83 -2.43
C PRO A 117 26.64 -5.63 -0.97
N PHE A 118 25.49 -5.01 -0.73
CA PHE A 118 24.94 -4.72 0.59
C PHE A 118 23.91 -5.77 1.07
N SER A 119 23.76 -6.89 0.38
CA SER A 119 22.77 -7.93 0.74
C SER A 119 22.95 -8.44 2.19
N TYR A 120 24.20 -8.48 2.68
CA TYR A 120 24.54 -8.87 4.06
C TYR A 120 24.11 -7.87 5.14
N LEU A 121 23.82 -6.61 4.77
CA LEU A 121 23.35 -5.57 5.69
C LEU A 121 21.84 -5.66 5.94
N SER A 122 21.14 -6.44 5.12
CA SER A 122 19.70 -6.64 5.27
C SER A 122 19.39 -7.76 6.25
N ILE A 123 18.36 -7.54 7.07
CA ILE A 123 17.93 -8.52 8.10
C ILE A 123 17.49 -9.85 7.45
N SER A 124 16.94 -9.78 6.24
CA SER A 124 16.57 -10.92 5.42
C SER A 124 16.61 -10.51 3.95
N PRO A 125 17.49 -11.10 3.11
CA PRO A 125 17.53 -10.82 1.68
C PRO A 125 16.18 -11.07 0.98
N PHE A 126 15.43 -12.07 1.47
CA PHE A 126 14.10 -12.39 0.98
C PHE A 126 13.11 -11.25 1.24
N THR A 127 13.10 -10.70 2.47
CA THR A 127 12.20 -9.60 2.86
C THR A 127 12.52 -8.34 2.08
N THR A 128 13.81 -8.03 1.89
CA THR A 128 14.27 -6.89 1.06
C THR A 128 13.83 -7.06 -0.39
N SER A 129 13.99 -8.25 -0.96
CA SER A 129 13.56 -8.57 -2.34
C SER A 129 12.05 -8.44 -2.50
N ALA A 130 11.28 -8.95 -1.53
CA ALA A 130 9.83 -8.84 -1.51
C ALA A 130 9.37 -7.38 -1.45
N ALA A 131 10.02 -6.55 -0.64
CA ALA A 131 9.71 -5.15 -0.51
C ALA A 131 10.09 -4.36 -1.78
N PHE A 132 11.25 -4.63 -2.39
CA PHE A 132 11.62 -4.04 -3.67
C PHE A 132 10.64 -4.42 -4.80
N ALA A 133 10.25 -5.69 -4.88
CA ALA A 133 9.20 -6.14 -5.80
C ALA A 133 7.87 -5.41 -5.57
N SER A 134 7.49 -5.24 -4.31
CA SER A 134 6.25 -4.58 -3.91
C SER A 134 6.23 -3.10 -4.30
N ILE A 135 7.37 -2.40 -4.23
CA ILE A 135 7.52 -1.03 -4.75
C ILE A 135 7.17 -0.98 -6.23
N LEU A 136 7.82 -1.83 -7.03
CA LEU A 136 7.63 -1.88 -8.47
C LEU A 136 6.20 -2.29 -8.85
N ILE A 137 5.60 -3.23 -8.11
CA ILE A 137 4.19 -3.61 -8.30
C ILE A 137 3.24 -2.46 -7.95
N GLY A 138 3.48 -1.74 -6.85
CA GLY A 138 2.70 -0.56 -6.50
C GLY A 138 2.72 0.49 -7.61
N MET A 139 3.91 0.78 -8.16
CA MET A 139 4.07 1.66 -9.32
C MET A 139 3.36 1.13 -10.57
N LEU A 140 3.43 -0.18 -10.83
CA LEU A 140 2.71 -0.80 -11.95
C LEU A 140 1.19 -0.62 -11.80
N ILE A 141 0.62 -0.78 -10.60
CA ILE A 141 -0.80 -0.54 -10.35
C ILE A 141 -1.14 0.93 -10.62
N ILE A 142 -0.35 1.88 -10.10
CA ILE A 142 -0.58 3.32 -10.34
C ILE A 142 -0.57 3.63 -11.84
N SER A 143 0.40 3.11 -12.59
CA SER A 143 0.58 3.43 -14.02
C SER A 143 -0.44 2.74 -14.93
N THR A 144 -0.95 1.56 -14.56
CA THR A 144 -1.83 0.75 -15.44
C THR A 144 -3.32 0.93 -15.15
N ARG A 145 -3.67 1.33 -13.93
CA ARG A 145 -5.07 1.48 -13.52
C ARG A 145 -5.58 2.88 -13.84
N ARG A 146 -6.76 2.92 -14.46
CA ARG A 146 -7.49 4.17 -14.76
C ARG A 146 -8.42 4.62 -13.63
N ASN A 147 -8.77 3.70 -12.74
CA ASN A 147 -9.64 4.00 -11.61
C ASN A 147 -8.83 4.65 -10.48
N VAL A 148 -9.22 5.85 -10.04
CA VAL A 148 -8.57 6.59 -8.96
C VAL A 148 -8.47 5.78 -7.67
N ILE A 149 -9.48 4.99 -7.33
CA ILE A 149 -9.43 4.11 -6.14
C ILE A 149 -8.33 3.06 -6.32
N ALA A 150 -8.22 2.46 -7.51
CA ALA A 150 -7.18 1.48 -7.78
C ALA A 150 -5.78 2.11 -7.79
N GLN A 151 -5.64 3.36 -8.24
CA GLN A 151 -4.39 4.12 -8.15
C GLN A 151 -4.02 4.42 -6.69
N ILE A 152 -4.98 4.81 -5.85
CA ILE A 152 -4.74 4.99 -4.40
C ILE A 152 -4.29 3.66 -3.77
N ILE A 153 -4.93 2.54 -4.14
CA ILE A 153 -4.51 1.23 -3.63
C ILE A 153 -3.09 0.89 -4.10
N GLY A 154 -2.73 1.17 -5.36
CA GLY A 154 -1.36 1.00 -5.86
C GLY A 154 -0.35 1.85 -5.09
N TYR A 155 -0.73 3.08 -4.75
CA TYR A 155 0.07 3.97 -3.91
C TYR A 155 0.21 3.44 -2.47
N LEU A 156 -0.84 2.87 -1.89
CA LEU A 156 -0.75 2.20 -0.58
C LEU A 156 0.18 0.98 -0.62
N VAL A 157 0.16 0.19 -1.71
CA VAL A 157 1.12 -0.92 -1.89
C VAL A 157 2.56 -0.41 -1.96
N PHE A 158 2.80 0.67 -2.70
CA PHE A 158 4.12 1.30 -2.81
C PHE A 158 4.62 1.81 -1.44
N GLU A 159 3.76 2.50 -0.70
CA GLU A 159 4.07 3.02 0.63
C GLU A 159 4.39 1.87 1.59
N ASN A 160 3.50 0.88 1.70
CA ASN A 160 3.69 -0.33 2.51
C ASN A 160 5.03 -1.02 2.21
N ALA A 161 5.44 -1.05 0.95
CA ALA A 161 6.71 -1.62 0.53
C ALA A 161 7.92 -0.80 1.01
N GLY A 162 7.82 0.53 0.96
CA GLY A 162 8.80 1.45 1.54
C GLY A 162 9.00 1.23 3.04
N PHE A 163 7.91 1.03 3.79
CA PHE A 163 7.97 0.68 5.21
C PHE A 163 8.73 -0.63 5.47
N ILE A 164 8.44 -1.70 4.71
CA ILE A 164 9.15 -2.99 4.87
C ILE A 164 10.64 -2.84 4.53
N LEU A 165 10.99 -2.11 3.45
CA LEU A 165 12.38 -1.84 3.10
C LEU A 165 13.09 -1.04 4.19
N GLY A 166 12.44 0.00 4.70
CA GLY A 166 12.96 0.85 5.76
C GLY A 166 13.31 0.04 7.00
N ILE A 167 12.42 -0.86 7.43
CA ILE A 167 12.71 -1.74 8.57
C ILE A 167 13.83 -2.74 8.24
N SER A 168 13.82 -3.34 7.04
CA SER A 168 14.81 -4.35 6.62
C SER A 168 16.26 -3.84 6.58
N ILE A 169 16.46 -2.54 6.37
CA ILE A 169 17.78 -1.89 6.23
C ILE A 169 18.06 -0.94 7.42
N SER A 170 17.09 -0.71 8.30
CA SER A 170 17.17 0.26 9.42
C SER A 170 18.36 0.12 10.35
N SER A 171 18.82 -1.13 10.57
CA SER A 171 19.99 -1.45 11.39
C SER A 171 21.27 -0.78 10.86
N THR A 172 21.30 -0.48 9.56
CA THR A 172 22.44 0.14 8.86
C THR A 172 22.15 1.61 8.51
N MET A 173 20.89 1.94 8.20
CA MET A 173 20.50 3.28 7.74
C MET A 173 19.20 3.77 8.41
N PRO A 174 19.27 4.35 9.62
CA PRO A 174 18.09 4.82 10.37
C PRO A 174 17.22 5.85 9.61
N LEU A 175 17.85 6.67 8.76
CA LEU A 175 17.20 7.67 7.90
C LEU A 175 16.06 7.08 7.03
N PHE A 176 16.14 5.82 6.63
CA PHE A 176 15.10 5.21 5.79
C PHE A 176 13.79 4.97 6.55
N ILE A 177 13.85 4.75 7.88
CA ILE A 177 12.62 4.69 8.69
C ILE A 177 11.95 6.07 8.70
N GLU A 178 12.74 7.13 8.90
CA GLU A 178 12.22 8.50 8.96
C GLU A 178 11.55 8.90 7.63
N ILE A 179 12.17 8.54 6.50
CA ILE A 179 11.57 8.73 5.16
C ILE A 179 10.27 7.94 5.02
N GLY A 180 10.21 6.71 5.56
CA GLY A 180 8.97 5.92 5.58
C GLY A 180 7.84 6.61 6.36
N ILE A 181 8.14 7.19 7.53
CA ILE A 181 7.16 7.95 8.32
C ILE A 181 6.69 9.21 7.57
N MET A 182 7.60 9.90 6.88
CA MET A 182 7.23 11.03 6.02
C MET A 182 6.32 10.60 4.86
N LEU A 183 6.57 9.43 4.28
CA LEU A 183 5.75 8.86 3.21
C LEU A 183 4.34 8.51 3.70
N ASP A 184 4.19 8.03 4.94
CA ASP A 184 2.90 7.81 5.60
C ASP A 184 2.08 9.11 5.72
N LEU A 185 2.73 10.21 6.10
CA LEU A 185 2.07 11.52 6.18
C LEU A 185 1.61 12.00 4.79
N LEU A 186 2.47 11.84 3.78
CA LEU A 186 2.12 12.15 2.39
C LEU A 186 0.90 11.33 1.94
N ALA A 187 0.83 10.06 2.35
CA ALA A 187 -0.28 9.17 2.03
C ALA A 187 -1.60 9.64 2.65
N GLY A 188 -1.57 9.99 3.94
CA GLY A 188 -2.73 10.54 4.64
C GLY A 188 -3.26 11.80 3.97
N ILE A 189 -2.38 12.72 3.59
CA ILE A 189 -2.73 13.97 2.90
C ILE A 189 -3.33 13.66 1.52
N PHE A 190 -2.69 12.81 0.73
CA PHE A 190 -3.17 12.44 -0.62
C PHE A 190 -4.59 11.86 -0.56
N ILE A 191 -4.84 10.95 0.38
CA ILE A 191 -6.15 10.34 0.56
C ILE A 191 -7.19 11.38 1.01
N MET A 192 -6.82 12.27 1.93
CA MET A 192 -7.68 13.35 2.40
C MET A 192 -8.05 14.31 1.25
N VAL A 193 -7.09 14.73 0.43
CA VAL A 193 -7.31 15.61 -0.73
C VAL A 193 -8.26 14.97 -1.73
N VAL A 194 -8.08 13.67 -2.04
CA VAL A 194 -9.00 12.97 -2.94
C VAL A 194 -10.39 12.83 -2.32
N ALA A 195 -10.48 12.51 -1.03
CA ALA A 195 -11.75 12.40 -0.33
C ALA A 195 -12.52 13.73 -0.34
N VAL A 196 -11.86 14.84 0.00
CA VAL A 196 -12.44 16.20 0.01
C VAL A 196 -12.85 16.62 -1.40
N SER A 197 -11.98 16.45 -2.40
CA SER A 197 -12.27 16.80 -3.80
C SER A 197 -13.49 16.05 -4.34
N ARG A 198 -13.62 14.75 -3.99
CA ARG A 198 -14.78 13.95 -4.39
C ARG A 198 -16.06 14.33 -3.65
N ILE A 199 -15.96 14.73 -2.38
CA ILE A 199 -17.10 15.23 -1.60
C ILE A 199 -17.59 16.57 -2.16
N HIS A 200 -16.70 17.50 -2.53
CA HIS A 200 -17.08 18.81 -3.07
C HIS A 200 -17.83 18.70 -4.42
N ILE A 201 -17.38 17.84 -5.33
CA ILE A 201 -18.04 17.61 -6.63
C ILE A 201 -19.50 17.10 -6.45
N LEU A 202 -19.78 16.39 -5.35
CA LEU A 202 -21.13 15.93 -5.01
C LEU A 202 -22.04 17.05 -4.47
N PHE A 203 -21.50 18.05 -3.78
CA PHE A 203 -22.30 19.19 -3.31
C PHE A 203 -22.70 20.13 -4.46
N ASP A 204 -21.81 20.36 -5.43
CA ASP A 204 -22.11 21.23 -6.58
C ASP A 204 -23.16 20.61 -7.53
N SER A 205 -23.18 19.27 -7.67
CA SER A 205 -24.20 18.56 -8.47
C SER A 205 -25.58 18.49 -7.78
N VAL A 206 -25.64 18.48 -6.45
CA VAL A 206 -26.90 18.52 -5.70
C VAL A 206 -27.52 19.93 -5.69
N GLY A 207 -26.69 20.98 -5.68
CA GLY A 207 -27.15 22.37 -5.76
C GLY A 207 -27.83 22.71 -7.09
N THR A 208 -27.34 22.16 -8.20
CA THR A 208 -27.88 22.43 -9.54
C THR A 208 -29.21 21.68 -9.81
N GLN A 209 -29.36 20.43 -9.37
CA GLN A 209 -30.63 19.70 -9.50
C GLN A 209 -31.78 20.30 -8.69
N LYS A 210 -31.48 21.00 -7.59
CA LYS A 210 -32.50 21.62 -6.72
C LYS A 210 -33.05 22.92 -7.33
N LEU A 211 -32.26 23.62 -8.13
CA LEU A 211 -32.67 24.83 -8.85
C LEU A 211 -33.52 24.51 -10.08
N GLU A 212 -33.22 23.42 -10.80
CA GLU A 212 -34.01 22.98 -11.96
C GLU A 212 -35.44 22.54 -11.60
N ARG A 213 -35.65 22.04 -10.38
CA ARG A 213 -36.99 21.66 -9.87
C ARG A 213 -37.83 22.80 -9.33
N LEU A 214 -37.24 23.99 -9.13
CA LEU A 214 -37.97 25.19 -8.70
C LEU A 214 -38.35 26.11 -9.87
N ASN A 215 -37.91 25.77 -11.09
CA ASN A 215 -38.22 26.51 -12.32
C ASN A 215 -39.20 25.74 -13.24
N LYS A 216 -39.94 24.78 -12.67
CA LYS A 216 -41.12 24.10 -13.25
C LYS A 216 -42.26 24.21 -12.26
#